data_AF-A0A6C1MYU9-F1
#
_entry.id   AF-A0A6C1MYU9-F1
#
_cell.length_a   1.000
_cell.length_b   1.000
_cell.length_c   1.000
_cell.angle_alpha   90.00
_cell.angle_beta   90.00
_cell.angle_gamma   90.00
#
_symmetry.space_group_name_H-M   'P 1'
#
loop_
_entity.id
_entity.type
_entity.pdbx_description
1 polymer ?
#
loop_
_entity_poly.entity_id
_entity_poly.type
_entity_poly.pdbx_seq_one_letter_code
_entity_poly.pdbx_strand_id
1 'polypeptide(L)'
;ARKGVLDADMAQQSREVAFDMFDDTMDLIKRYEADIPDSSWVDIPDADIDDYQEMFRQNRIQLRDGVDSAGNSVNKVYDGDMLTLMRRVRCRQDGSGSECTASDRE
;
A
#
# COMPACT_ATOMS: atom_id res chain seq x y z
N ALA A 1 -17.80 -2.04 -6.13
CA ALA A 1 -19.02 -1.22 -5.98
C ALA A 1 -20.23 -2.15 -5.90
N ARG A 2 -21.21 -1.87 -5.02
CA ARG A 2 -22.47 -2.64 -4.97
C ARG A 2 -23.20 -2.43 -6.30
N LYS A 3 -23.55 -3.51 -7.00
CA LYS A 3 -24.29 -3.44 -8.27
C LYS A 3 -25.65 -2.78 -8.03
N GLY A 4 -26.06 -1.89 -8.92
CA GLY A 4 -27.37 -1.23 -8.90
C GLY A 4 -27.49 -0.02 -7.97
N VAL A 5 -26.40 0.47 -7.36
CA VAL A 5 -26.42 1.71 -6.56
C VAL A 5 -26.18 2.94 -7.42
N LEU A 6 -25.30 2.82 -8.42
CA LEU A 6 -25.01 3.85 -9.43
C LEU A 6 -25.10 3.16 -10.80
N ASP A 7 -25.68 3.84 -11.79
CA ASP A 7 -25.53 3.42 -13.17
C ASP A 7 -24.07 3.58 -13.65
N ALA A 8 -23.74 2.98 -14.79
CA ALA A 8 -22.36 2.89 -15.25
C ALA A 8 -21.75 4.26 -15.55
N ASP A 9 -22.53 5.17 -16.13
CA ASP A 9 -22.07 6.50 -16.52
C ASP A 9 -21.84 7.36 -15.27
N MET A 10 -22.78 7.34 -14.33
CA MET A 10 -22.64 8.03 -13.04
C MET A 10 -21.46 7.47 -12.22
N ALA A 11 -21.23 6.15 -12.28
CA ALA A 11 -20.09 5.53 -11.61
C ALA A 11 -18.75 5.93 -12.24
N GLN A 12 -18.68 6.06 -13.56
CA GLN A 12 -17.48 6.51 -14.26
C GLN A 12 -17.24 8.01 -14.01
N GLN A 13 -18.27 8.84 -14.11
CA GLN A 13 -18.20 10.27 -13.81
C GLN A 13 -17.72 10.52 -12.38
N SER A 14 -18.21 9.74 -11.41
CA SER A 14 -17.77 9.84 -10.02
C SER A 14 -16.27 9.56 -9.84
N ARG A 15 -15.69 8.65 -10.65
CA ARG A 15 -14.24 8.36 -10.63
C ARG A 15 -13.42 9.48 -11.24
N GLU A 16 -13.90 10.05 -12.34
CA GLU A 16 -13.25 11.18 -13.02
C GLU A 16 -13.20 12.39 -12.10
N VAL A 17 -14.32 12.76 -11.49
CA VAL A 17 -14.36 13.86 -10.51
C VAL A 17 -13.39 13.62 -9.35
N ALA A 18 -13.36 12.40 -8.79
CA ALA A 18 -12.43 12.09 -7.71
C ALA A 18 -10.96 12.12 -8.15
N PHE A 19 -10.67 11.70 -9.39
CA PHE A 19 -9.32 11.70 -9.94
C PHE A 19 -8.83 13.12 -10.26
N ASP A 20 -9.68 13.97 -10.82
CA ASP A 20 -9.34 15.36 -11.15
C ASP A 20 -8.99 16.19 -9.91
N MET A 21 -9.51 15.81 -8.74
CA MET A 21 -9.17 16.43 -7.46
C MET A 21 -7.80 16.01 -6.90
N PHE A 22 -7.15 14.98 -7.47
CA PHE A 22 -5.93 14.40 -6.90
C PHE A 22 -4.79 15.42 -6.83
N ASP A 23 -4.49 16.10 -7.94
CA ASP A 23 -3.37 17.03 -8.01
C ASP A 23 -3.58 18.24 -7.09
N ASP A 24 -4.77 18.84 -7.12
CA ASP A 24 -5.14 19.95 -6.23
C ASP A 24 -5.04 19.56 -4.74
N THR A 25 -5.44 18.32 -4.41
CA THR A 25 -5.35 17.80 -3.05
C THR A 25 -3.89 17.60 -2.64
N MET A 26 -3.06 17.05 -3.52
CA MET A 26 -1.62 16.87 -3.25
C MET A 26 -0.90 18.21 -3.10
N ASP A 27 -1.27 19.23 -3.85
CA ASP A 27 -0.72 20.58 -3.71
C ASP A 27 -1.13 21.23 -2.37
N LEU A 28 -2.36 21.00 -1.93
CA LEU A 28 -2.82 21.43 -0.61
C LEU A 28 -2.03 20.74 0.51
N ILE A 29 -1.82 19.42 0.41
CA ILE A 29 -1.05 18.65 1.39
C ILE A 29 0.38 19.19 1.50
N LYS A 30 1.08 19.33 0.36
CA LYS A 30 2.46 19.84 0.33
C LYS A 30 2.58 21.26 0.90
N ARG A 31 1.56 22.10 0.69
CA ARG A 31 1.54 23.44 1.28
C ARG A 31 1.52 23.39 2.80
N TYR A 32 0.66 22.55 3.39
CA TYR A 32 0.61 22.39 4.84
C TYR A 32 1.83 21.67 5.40
N GLU A 33 2.38 20.72 4.64
CA GLU A 33 3.62 20.02 5.00
C GLU A 33 4.79 21.00 5.12
N ALA A 34 4.88 22.00 4.24
CA ALA A 34 5.92 23.04 4.28
C ALA A 34 5.85 23.96 5.52
N ASP A 35 4.71 24.00 6.21
CA ASP A 35 4.54 24.76 7.46
C ASP A 35 5.01 23.94 8.69
N ILE A 36 5.29 22.64 8.54
CA ILE A 36 5.77 21.78 9.63
C ILE A 36 7.26 22.05 9.87
N PRO A 37 7.68 22.43 11.09
CA PRO A 37 9.08 22.68 11.38
C PRO A 37 9.94 21.42 11.18
N ASP A 38 11.10 21.57 10.54
CA ASP A 38 12.02 20.46 10.22
C ASP A 38 12.33 19.56 11.42
N SER A 39 12.51 20.16 12.61
CA SER A 39 12.79 19.45 13.86
C SER A 39 11.66 18.53 14.36
N SER A 40 10.48 18.60 13.74
CA SER A 40 9.31 17.77 14.09
C SER A 40 9.32 16.44 13.34
N TRP A 41 10.09 16.34 12.25
CA TRP A 41 10.24 15.11 11.49
C TRP A 41 11.17 14.16 12.22
N VAL A 42 10.87 12.86 12.09
CA VAL A 42 11.69 11.79 12.63
C VAL A 42 12.32 11.05 11.45
N ASP A 43 13.63 11.16 11.33
CA ASP A 43 14.39 10.40 10.35
C ASP A 43 14.52 8.95 10.84
N ILE A 44 14.03 8.02 10.02
CA ILE A 44 14.13 6.58 10.30
C ILE A 44 15.44 6.07 9.68
N PRO A 45 16.32 5.40 10.44
CA PRO A 45 17.52 4.78 9.89
C PRO A 45 17.18 3.74 8.80
N ASP A 46 18.00 3.66 7.75
CA ASP A 46 17.77 2.72 6.63
C ASP A 46 17.58 1.26 7.07
N ALA A 47 18.35 0.81 8.07
CA ALA A 47 18.22 -0.54 8.60
C ALA A 47 16.84 -0.80 9.23
N ASP A 48 16.28 0.20 9.93
CA ASP A 48 14.94 0.09 10.50
C ASP A 48 13.88 0.09 9.38
N ILE A 49 14.11 0.84 8.29
CA ILE A 49 13.24 0.84 7.10
C ILE A 49 13.18 -0.57 6.51
N ASP A 50 14.33 -1.22 6.31
CA ASP A 50 14.39 -2.59 5.78
C ASP A 50 13.63 -3.60 6.67
N ASP A 51 13.83 -3.51 7.99
CA ASP A 51 13.14 -4.35 8.97
C ASP A 51 11.61 -4.13 8.94
N TYR A 52 11.16 -2.87 8.84
CA TYR A 52 9.74 -2.56 8.69
C TYR A 52 9.17 -3.08 7.37
N GLN A 53 9.91 -2.94 6.27
CA GLN A 53 9.47 -3.45 4.97
C GLN A 53 9.27 -4.98 5.01
N GLU A 54 10.21 -5.70 5.63
CA GLU A 54 10.08 -7.15 5.80
C GLU A 54 8.92 -7.51 6.71
N MET A 55 8.75 -6.83 7.83
CA MET A 55 7.61 -7.01 8.72
C MET A 55 6.27 -6.82 7.98
N PHE A 56 6.14 -5.74 7.20
CA PHE A 56 4.92 -5.49 6.44
C PHE A 56 4.68 -6.50 5.34
N ARG A 57 5.74 -7.00 4.69
CA ARG A 57 5.64 -8.09 3.72
C ARG A 57 5.11 -9.36 4.36
N GLN A 58 5.66 -9.76 5.51
CA GLN A 58 5.18 -10.92 6.26
C GLN A 58 3.72 -10.75 6.69
N ASN A 59 3.33 -9.57 7.14
CA ASN A 59 1.92 -9.28 7.47
C ASN A 59 0.99 -9.48 6.26
N ARG A 60 1.39 -9.06 5.05
CA ARG A 60 0.60 -9.29 3.84
C ARG A 60 0.48 -10.77 3.51
N ILE A 61 1.56 -11.54 3.65
CA ILE A 61 1.55 -13.00 3.45
C ILE A 61 0.65 -13.71 4.46
N GLN A 62 0.75 -13.36 5.74
CA GLN A 62 -0.10 -13.94 6.79
C GLN A 62 -1.59 -13.64 6.53
N LEU A 63 -1.91 -12.41 6.12
CA LEU A 63 -3.27 -12.01 5.78
C LEU A 63 -3.78 -12.61 4.45
N ARG A 64 -2.89 -13.11 3.59
CA ARG A 64 -3.23 -13.90 2.39
C ARG A 64 -3.49 -15.37 2.75
N ASP A 65 -2.64 -15.92 3.61
CA ASP A 65 -2.64 -17.34 3.95
C ASP A 65 -3.61 -17.67 5.09
N GLY A 66 -3.98 -16.68 5.90
CA GLY A 66 -4.88 -16.83 7.03
C GLY A 66 -4.23 -17.45 8.26
N VAL A 67 -2.89 -17.43 8.34
CA VAL A 67 -2.12 -17.99 9.45
C VAL A 67 -0.94 -17.07 9.77
N ASP A 68 -0.69 -16.80 11.05
CA ASP A 68 0.47 -16.02 11.51
C ASP A 68 1.75 -16.88 11.62
N SER A 69 2.88 -16.24 11.95
CA SER A 69 4.17 -16.92 12.12
C SER A 69 4.22 -17.91 13.29
N ALA A 70 3.27 -17.84 14.23
CA ALA A 70 3.13 -18.77 15.35
C ALA A 70 2.13 -19.91 15.06
N GLY A 71 1.54 -19.94 13.87
CA GLY A 71 0.57 -20.96 13.46
C GLY A 71 -0.87 -20.68 13.91
N ASN A 72 -1.17 -19.50 14.45
CA ASN A 72 -2.53 -19.12 14.80
C ASN A 72 -3.29 -18.67 13.56
N SER A 73 -4.59 -18.99 13.49
CA SER A 73 -5.43 -18.49 12.41
C SER A 73 -5.63 -16.98 12.51
N VAL A 74 -5.44 -16.29 11.40
CA VAL A 74 -5.79 -14.87 11.22
C VAL A 74 -6.79 -14.72 10.09
N ASN A 75 -7.47 -13.57 10.04
CA ASN A 75 -8.44 -13.31 8.97
C ASN A 75 -7.73 -13.30 7.61
N LYS A 76 -8.26 -14.08 6.67
CA LYS A 76 -7.85 -14.01 5.27
C LYS A 76 -8.48 -12.78 4.63
N VAL A 77 -7.67 -11.75 4.41
CA VAL A 77 -8.09 -10.44 3.89
C VAL A 77 -7.59 -10.23 2.46
N TYR A 78 -6.37 -10.68 2.15
CA TYR A 78 -5.76 -10.43 0.85
C TYR A 78 -5.98 -11.55 -0.14
N ASP A 79 -6.24 -11.14 -1.38
CA ASP A 79 -6.23 -12.00 -2.55
C ASP A 79 -4.81 -12.13 -3.11
N GLY A 80 -4.40 -13.36 -3.44
CA GLY A 80 -3.03 -13.65 -3.87
C GLY A 80 -2.68 -13.05 -5.25
N ASP A 81 -3.64 -12.95 -6.16
CA ASP A 81 -3.41 -12.37 -7.48
C ASP A 81 -3.20 -10.85 -7.35
N MET A 82 -3.97 -10.21 -6.48
CA MET A 82 -3.82 -8.79 -6.17
C MET A 82 -2.46 -8.48 -5.53
N LEU A 83 -2.03 -9.28 -4.55
CA LEU A 83 -0.71 -9.11 -3.94
C LEU A 83 0.42 -9.32 -4.95
N THR A 84 0.30 -10.33 -5.82
CA THR A 84 1.25 -10.57 -6.91
C THR A 84 1.38 -9.37 -7.84
N LEU A 85 0.26 -8.73 -8.21
CA LEU A 85 0.25 -7.53 -9.04
C LEU A 85 0.95 -6.36 -8.32
N MET A 86 0.57 -6.11 -7.07
CA MET A 86 1.10 -5.00 -6.28
C MET A 86 2.60 -5.14 -6.02
N ARG A 87 3.07 -6.34 -5.68
CA ARG A 87 4.50 -6.65 -5.56
C ARG A 87 5.25 -6.31 -6.85
N ARG A 88 4.72 -6.68 -8.03
CA ARG A 88 5.40 -6.37 -9.30
C ARG A 88 5.53 -4.87 -9.55
N VAL A 89 4.54 -4.07 -9.16
CA VAL A 89 4.60 -2.61 -9.27
C VAL A 89 5.68 -2.05 -8.35
N ARG A 90 5.72 -2.48 -7.09
CA ARG A 90 6.72 -2.00 -6.12
C ARG A 90 8.13 -2.47 -6.48
N CYS A 91 8.31 -3.71 -6.93
CA CYS A 91 9.61 -4.20 -7.43
C CYS A 91 10.12 -3.50 -8.69
N ARG A 92 9.23 -2.84 -9.44
CA ARG A 92 9.65 -1.98 -10.55
C ARG A 92 10.21 -0.65 -10.04
N GLN A 93 9.73 -0.15 -8.91
CA GLN A 93 10.18 1.08 -8.28
C GLN A 93 11.47 0.86 -7.49
N ASP A 94 11.52 -0.20 -6.67
CA ASP A 94 12.67 -0.62 -5.89
C ASP A 94 12.85 -2.14 -5.99
N GLY A 95 13.86 -2.57 -6.76
CA GLY A 95 14.15 -3.99 -6.96
C GLY A 95 14.98 -4.62 -5.84
N SER A 96 15.54 -3.82 -4.91
CA SER A 96 16.33 -4.32 -3.78
C SER A 96 15.47 -4.76 -2.59
N GLY A 97 14.23 -4.28 -2.51
CA GLY A 97 13.33 -4.57 -1.39
C GLY A 97 13.12 -6.07 -1.14
N SER A 98 12.87 -6.43 0.12
CA SER A 98 12.74 -7.83 0.54
C SER A 98 11.63 -8.57 -0.21
N GLU A 99 10.57 -7.87 -0.62
CA GLU A 99 9.48 -8.44 -1.41
C GLU A 99 9.86 -8.88 -2.83
N CYS A 100 11.00 -8.43 -3.33
CA CYS A 100 11.52 -8.75 -4.66
C CYS A 100 12.61 -9.82 -4.62
N THR A 101 13.32 -9.90 -3.49
CA THR A 101 14.53 -10.73 -3.34
C THR A 101 14.29 -11.98 -2.49
N ALA A 102 13.33 -11.97 -1.57
CA ALA A 102 13.01 -13.11 -0.72
C ALA A 102 12.47 -14.31 -1.53
N SER A 103 12.73 -15.52 -1.04
CA SER A 103 12.33 -16.76 -1.68
C SER A 103 10.83 -17.06 -1.51
N ASP A 104 10.26 -16.67 -0.38
CA ASP A 104 8.84 -16.80 -0.02
C ASP A 104 8.04 -15.63 -0.60
N ARG A 105 7.91 -15.63 -1.91
CA ARG A 105 7.32 -14.52 -2.65
C ARG A 105 5.87 -14.21 -2.24
N GLU A 106 5.59 -12.90 -2.10
CA GLU A 106 4.25 -12.33 -1.88
C GLU A 106 3.29 -12.62 -3.06
#